data_AF-A0A2P2K8N6-F1
#
_entry.id   AF-A0A2P2K8N6-F1
#
_cell.length_a   1.000
_cell.length_b   1.000
_cell.length_c   1.000
_cell.angle_alpha   90.00
_cell.angle_beta   90.00
_cell.angle_gamma   90.00
#
_symmetry.space_group_name_H-M   'P 1'
#
loop_
_entity.id
_entity.type
_entity.pdbx_description
1 polymer ?
#
loop_
_entity_poly.entity_id
_entity_poly.type
_entity_poly.pdbx_seq_one_letter_code
_entity_poly.pdbx_strand_id
1 'polypeptide(L)'
;MINEILEKAINSLGKGFDLTSDFRLKYSKGKERLVLLNEADKTEITVPGYGTLRDVSVDIKCDKGDRTRHQSGILEFHQMAELFNQKSSIDGKIPTGHFNAAFGFQDSWATDAGRTKYLGIDGYMIVLASLHIDRYPLFLSDDVRNSVPSSWDPSALARFIEKYGTHIVVGLGIGGSDLVLVRQDRSSNMGPSELKEHLDDLGDQIFTGACNFPPPKPRDCKVLD
;
A
#
# COMPACT_ATOMS: atom_id res chain seq x y z
N MET A 1 16.58 15.27 -1.12
CA MET A 1 15.18 14.98 -0.70
C MET A 1 14.32 14.33 -1.80
N ILE A 2 14.05 14.96 -2.96
CA ILE A 2 13.20 14.32 -3.99
C ILE A 2 13.89 13.10 -4.65
N ASN A 3 15.17 13.21 -5.02
CA ASN A 3 15.93 12.08 -5.55
C ASN A 3 16.01 10.92 -4.56
N GLU A 4 16.13 11.20 -3.25
CA GLU A 4 16.16 10.17 -2.22
C GLU A 4 14.85 9.37 -2.13
N ILE A 5 13.69 10.00 -2.36
CA ILE A 5 12.39 9.29 -2.37
C ILE A 5 12.33 8.35 -3.56
N LEU A 6 12.75 8.84 -4.72
CA LEU A 6 12.78 8.08 -5.96
C LEU A 6 13.77 6.90 -5.88
N GLU A 7 14.96 7.11 -5.32
CA GLU A 7 15.95 6.06 -5.06
C GLU A 7 15.41 5.04 -4.06
N LYS A 8 14.78 5.46 -2.96
CA LYS A 8 14.13 4.55 -2.01
C LYS A 8 13.04 3.71 -2.67
N ALA A 9 12.24 4.31 -3.54
CA ALA A 9 11.21 3.61 -4.30
C ALA A 9 11.82 2.55 -5.23
N ILE A 10 12.79 2.92 -6.07
CA ILE A 10 13.51 1.97 -6.95
C ILE A 10 14.17 0.84 -6.15
N ASN A 11 14.80 1.18 -5.02
CA ASN A 11 15.49 0.20 -4.18
C ASN A 11 14.52 -0.72 -3.43
N SER A 12 13.24 -0.36 -3.31
CA SER A 12 12.22 -1.22 -2.73
C SER A 12 11.66 -2.24 -3.71
N LEU A 13 11.71 -1.98 -5.02
CA LEU A 13 11.30 -2.94 -6.03
C LEU A 13 12.16 -4.20 -5.93
N GLY A 14 11.50 -5.35 -5.90
CA GLY A 14 12.11 -6.66 -5.77
C GLY A 14 12.38 -7.07 -4.32
N LYS A 15 12.08 -6.23 -3.32
CA LYS A 15 12.22 -6.60 -1.91
C LYS A 15 11.01 -7.36 -1.40
N GLY A 16 11.25 -8.14 -0.35
CA GLY A 16 10.22 -8.85 0.40
C GLY A 16 9.38 -7.92 1.26
N PHE A 17 8.15 -8.29 1.55
CA PHE A 17 7.32 -7.66 2.58
C PHE A 17 6.28 -8.62 3.14
N ASP A 18 5.78 -8.33 4.34
CA ASP A 18 4.66 -9.06 4.94
C ASP A 18 3.35 -8.40 4.52
N LEU A 19 2.44 -9.17 3.92
CA LEU A 19 1.16 -8.65 3.46
C LEU A 19 0.27 -8.17 4.61
N THR A 20 0.52 -8.69 5.81
CA THR A 20 -0.12 -8.28 7.06
C THR A 20 0.45 -6.98 7.63
N SER A 21 1.53 -6.45 7.05
CA SER A 21 2.07 -5.13 7.38
C SER A 21 1.45 -4.03 6.53
N ASP A 22 1.53 -2.80 7.02
CA ASP A 22 1.24 -1.61 6.22
C ASP A 22 2.23 -1.53 5.03
N PHE A 23 1.76 -1.00 3.89
CA PHE A 23 2.52 -0.97 2.64
C PHE A 23 3.52 0.19 2.55
N ARG A 24 3.66 1.01 3.60
CA ARG A 24 4.76 1.99 3.68
C ARG A 24 6.13 1.30 3.53
N LEU A 25 7.03 1.91 2.75
CA LEU A 25 8.34 1.33 2.41
C LEU A 25 9.21 0.94 3.62
N LYS A 26 8.97 1.51 4.80
CA LYS A 26 9.65 1.13 6.05
C LYS A 26 9.41 -0.33 6.48
N TYR A 27 8.38 -0.98 5.94
CA TYR A 27 8.08 -2.39 6.17
C TYR A 27 8.67 -3.32 5.10
N SER A 28 9.39 -2.78 4.11
CA SER A 28 10.17 -3.60 3.19
C SER A 28 11.29 -4.34 3.92
N LYS A 29 11.48 -5.60 3.57
CA LYS A 29 12.44 -6.50 4.20
C LYS A 29 13.75 -6.54 3.44
N GLY A 30 14.81 -6.74 4.21
CA GLY A 30 16.15 -6.93 3.68
C GLY A 30 16.79 -5.66 3.11
N LYS A 31 18.11 -5.73 2.96
CA LYS A 31 18.90 -4.69 2.29
C LYS A 31 18.87 -4.88 0.78
N GLU A 32 18.96 -6.13 0.34
CA GLU A 32 19.02 -6.53 -1.06
C GLU A 32 17.66 -6.95 -1.63
N ARG A 33 17.57 -6.95 -2.97
CA ARG A 33 16.42 -7.49 -3.70
C ARG A 33 16.41 -9.01 -3.62
N LEU A 34 15.21 -9.58 -3.61
CA LEU A 34 14.97 -11.03 -3.65
C LEU A 34 14.93 -11.56 -5.09
N VAL A 35 14.67 -10.68 -6.04
CA VAL A 35 14.64 -10.97 -7.48
C VAL A 35 15.85 -10.37 -8.18
N LEU A 36 16.31 -11.07 -9.20
CA LEU A 36 17.42 -10.65 -10.06
C LEU A 36 16.90 -9.75 -11.17
N LEU A 37 17.49 -8.56 -11.27
CA LEU A 37 17.29 -7.61 -12.37
C LEU A 37 18.57 -7.53 -13.23
N ASN A 38 18.46 -6.96 -14.41
CA ASN A 38 19.61 -6.70 -15.27
C ASN A 38 20.42 -5.54 -14.68
N GLU A 39 21.56 -5.88 -14.07
CA GLU A 39 22.47 -4.90 -13.48
C GLU A 39 23.54 -4.40 -14.47
N ALA A 40 23.69 -5.03 -15.63
CA ALA A 40 24.65 -4.62 -16.66
C ALA A 40 24.10 -3.48 -17.51
N ASP A 41 22.83 -3.60 -17.93
CA ASP A 41 22.18 -2.61 -18.77
C ASP A 41 21.43 -1.59 -17.92
N LYS A 42 21.93 -0.36 -17.95
CA LYS A 42 21.39 0.78 -17.22
C LYS A 42 20.71 1.78 -18.14
N THR A 43 19.71 2.45 -17.61
CA THR A 43 18.94 3.49 -18.31
C THR A 43 18.61 4.64 -17.37
N GLU A 44 18.10 5.72 -17.95
CA GLU A 44 17.57 6.86 -17.23
C GLU A 44 16.03 6.82 -17.25
N ILE A 45 15.41 7.10 -16.09
CA ILE A 45 13.96 7.21 -15.95
C ILE A 45 13.61 8.63 -15.58
N THR A 46 12.80 9.30 -16.40
CA THR A 46 12.29 10.63 -16.10
C THR A 46 10.91 10.54 -15.46
N VAL A 47 10.78 11.08 -14.25
CA VAL A 47 9.53 11.19 -13.51
C VAL A 47 9.01 12.64 -13.66
N PRO A 48 7.88 12.86 -14.36
CA PRO A 48 7.36 14.19 -14.60
C PRO A 48 7.14 14.97 -13.30
N GLY A 49 7.79 16.14 -13.17
CA GLY A 49 7.71 16.99 -11.99
C GLY A 49 8.64 16.63 -10.83
N TYR A 50 9.37 15.52 -10.89
CA TYR A 50 10.27 15.05 -9.82
C TYR A 50 11.73 14.91 -10.25
N GLY A 51 11.99 14.75 -11.54
CA GLY A 51 13.34 14.76 -12.10
C GLY A 51 13.69 13.45 -12.80
N THR A 52 14.98 13.23 -13.03
CA THR A 52 15.50 12.07 -13.76
C THR A 52 16.38 11.23 -12.85
N LEU A 53 16.08 9.94 -12.77
CA LEU A 53 16.89 8.92 -12.13
C LEU A 53 17.84 8.32 -13.16
N ARG A 54 19.11 8.19 -12.78
CA ARG A 54 20.14 7.56 -13.60
C ARG A 54 20.47 6.18 -13.06
N ASP A 55 21.20 5.41 -13.85
CA ASP A 55 21.75 4.11 -13.45
C ASP A 55 20.69 3.08 -13.00
N VAL A 56 19.48 3.18 -13.57
CA VAL A 56 18.36 2.29 -13.26
C VAL A 56 18.41 1.07 -14.17
N SER A 57 18.10 -0.12 -13.65
CA SER A 57 17.96 -1.32 -14.49
C SER A 57 16.93 -1.11 -15.61
N VAL A 58 17.24 -1.58 -16.82
CA VAL A 58 16.29 -1.58 -17.96
C VAL A 58 14.99 -2.34 -17.70
N ASP A 59 15.01 -3.25 -16.71
CA ASP A 59 13.88 -4.05 -16.25
C ASP A 59 12.90 -3.25 -15.36
N ILE A 60 13.19 -1.99 -15.07
CA ILE A 60 12.29 -1.12 -14.31
C ILE A 60 11.69 -0.11 -15.28
N LYS A 61 10.35 0.00 -15.26
CA LYS A 61 9.60 1.00 -16.02
C LYS A 61 8.95 1.99 -15.09
N CYS A 62 8.63 3.14 -15.67
CA CYS A 62 7.90 4.21 -15.03
C CYS A 62 6.73 4.58 -15.91
N ASP A 63 5.53 4.34 -15.39
CA ASP A 63 4.31 4.78 -16.04
C ASP A 63 3.85 6.11 -15.47
N LYS A 64 3.00 6.77 -16.25
CA LYS A 64 2.31 7.97 -15.82
C LYS A 64 1.43 7.64 -14.62
N GLY A 65 1.44 8.51 -13.62
CA GLY A 65 0.49 8.44 -12.53
C GLY A 65 -0.93 8.85 -12.92
N ASP A 66 -1.84 8.71 -11.98
CA ASP A 66 -3.24 9.11 -12.08
C ASP A 66 -3.68 9.85 -10.81
N ARG A 67 -4.67 10.74 -10.97
CA ARG A 67 -5.32 11.43 -9.87
C ARG A 67 -6.81 11.16 -9.91
N THR A 68 -7.29 10.36 -8.97
CA THR A 68 -8.67 9.92 -8.94
C THR A 68 -9.27 10.14 -7.56
N ARG A 69 -10.47 10.73 -7.51
CA ARG A 69 -11.32 10.70 -6.32
C ARG A 69 -12.05 9.37 -6.29
N HIS A 70 -12.04 8.70 -5.14
CA HIS A 70 -12.73 7.44 -4.94
C HIS A 70 -13.73 7.56 -3.81
N GLN A 71 -14.97 7.24 -4.11
CA GLN A 71 -16.06 7.14 -3.14
C GLN A 71 -16.54 5.69 -3.12
N SER A 72 -16.32 4.99 -2.01
CA SER A 72 -16.71 3.58 -1.90
C SER A 72 -18.19 3.37 -1.62
N GLY A 73 -18.89 4.42 -1.18
CA GLY A 73 -20.14 4.27 -0.43
C GLY A 73 -19.90 3.59 0.91
N ILE A 74 -20.93 2.93 1.44
CA ILE A 74 -20.91 2.25 2.74
C ILE A 74 -20.96 0.74 2.50
N LEU A 75 -19.90 0.03 2.91
CA LEU A 75 -19.69 -1.39 2.65
C LEU A 75 -19.52 -2.18 3.95
N GLU A 76 -19.81 -3.48 3.90
CA GLU A 76 -19.45 -4.38 5.00
C GLU A 76 -17.94 -4.65 5.04
N PHE A 77 -17.44 -5.15 6.18
CA PHE A 77 -16.01 -5.35 6.43
C PHE A 77 -15.30 -6.11 5.30
N HIS A 78 -15.85 -7.25 4.86
CA HIS A 78 -15.22 -8.08 3.84
C HIS A 78 -15.24 -7.47 2.44
N GLN A 79 -16.29 -6.73 2.09
CA GLN A 79 -16.38 -6.02 0.83
C GLN A 79 -15.36 -4.88 0.77
N MET A 80 -15.19 -4.17 1.88
CA MET A 80 -14.16 -3.12 1.97
C MET A 80 -12.75 -3.71 1.94
N ALA A 81 -12.51 -4.84 2.62
CA ALA A 81 -11.22 -5.53 2.57
C ALA A 81 -10.89 -5.98 1.14
N GLU A 82 -11.86 -6.56 0.43
CA GLU A 82 -11.72 -6.93 -0.98
C GLU A 82 -11.42 -5.72 -1.88
N LEU A 83 -12.09 -4.58 -1.68
CA LEU A 83 -11.81 -3.34 -2.40
C LEU A 83 -10.33 -2.89 -2.23
N PHE A 84 -9.80 -2.95 -1.00
CA PHE A 84 -8.40 -2.65 -0.73
C PHE A 84 -7.43 -3.62 -1.39
N ASN A 85 -7.77 -4.91 -1.38
CA ASN A 85 -6.95 -5.97 -1.97
C ASN A 85 -6.87 -5.82 -3.50
N GLN A 86 -8.01 -5.57 -4.15
CA GLN A 86 -8.06 -5.35 -5.60
C GLN A 86 -7.21 -4.15 -6.04
N LYS A 87 -7.23 -3.04 -5.27
CA LYS A 87 -6.35 -1.89 -5.52
C LYS A 87 -4.86 -2.22 -5.43
N SER A 88 -4.52 -3.33 -4.80
CA SER A 88 -3.16 -3.82 -4.59
C SER A 88 -2.84 -5.05 -5.43
N SER A 89 -3.69 -5.37 -6.43
CA SER A 89 -3.58 -6.56 -7.28
C SER A 89 -3.53 -7.88 -6.49
N ILE A 90 -4.28 -7.94 -5.39
CA ILE A 90 -4.41 -9.12 -4.53
C ILE A 90 -5.85 -9.62 -4.59
N ASP A 91 -6.00 -10.93 -4.74
CA ASP A 91 -7.30 -11.58 -4.76
C ASP A 91 -7.83 -11.88 -3.35
N GLY A 92 -9.16 -11.91 -3.23
CA GLY A 92 -9.87 -12.36 -2.05
C GLY A 92 -10.15 -11.27 -1.00
N LYS A 93 -10.68 -11.71 0.14
CA LYS A 93 -11.34 -10.86 1.14
C LYS A 93 -10.67 -10.85 2.52
N ILE A 94 -9.46 -11.41 2.62
CA ILE A 94 -8.68 -11.38 3.85
C ILE A 94 -8.06 -9.99 3.96
N PRO A 95 -8.25 -9.27 5.09
CA PRO A 95 -7.74 -7.91 5.21
C PRO A 95 -6.21 -7.89 5.23
N THR A 96 -5.65 -6.99 4.42
CA THR A 96 -4.22 -6.70 4.38
C THR A 96 -3.82 -5.75 5.50
N GLY A 97 -2.52 -5.67 5.79
CA GLY A 97 -2.01 -4.70 6.75
C GLY A 97 -2.24 -3.25 6.31
N HIS A 98 -2.31 -2.98 5.00
CA HIS A 98 -2.70 -1.67 4.47
C HIS A 98 -4.14 -1.30 4.85
N PHE A 99 -5.09 -2.22 4.68
CA PHE A 99 -6.47 -2.04 5.13
C PHE A 99 -6.55 -1.84 6.65
N ASN A 100 -5.83 -2.65 7.42
CA ASN A 100 -5.82 -2.54 8.88
C ASN A 100 -5.27 -1.19 9.35
N ALA A 101 -4.16 -0.75 8.75
CA ALA A 101 -3.55 0.53 9.07
C ALA A 101 -4.46 1.72 8.72
N ALA A 102 -5.18 1.66 7.59
CA ALA A 102 -6.11 2.71 7.19
C ALA A 102 -7.24 2.91 8.23
N PHE A 103 -7.92 1.84 8.64
CA PHE A 103 -9.05 1.90 9.57
C PHE A 103 -8.69 1.77 11.05
N GLY A 104 -7.40 1.65 11.37
CA GLY A 104 -6.92 1.50 12.75
C GLY A 104 -7.37 0.18 13.40
N PHE A 105 -7.39 -0.91 12.65
CA PHE A 105 -7.63 -2.25 13.16
C PHE A 105 -6.34 -2.81 13.77
N GLN A 106 -6.45 -3.47 14.94
CA GLN A 106 -5.31 -3.97 15.72
C GLN A 106 -5.54 -5.37 16.30
N ASP A 107 -6.78 -5.87 16.27
CA ASP A 107 -7.12 -7.18 16.81
C ASP A 107 -7.00 -8.26 15.72
N SER A 108 -7.44 -9.48 16.03
CA SER A 108 -7.65 -10.48 14.98
C SER A 108 -8.71 -9.99 13.99
N TRP A 109 -8.52 -10.31 12.70
CA TRP A 109 -9.48 -9.88 11.67
C TRP A 109 -10.91 -10.35 11.94
N ALA A 110 -11.09 -11.51 12.59
CA ALA A 110 -12.41 -12.03 12.95
C ALA A 110 -13.07 -11.18 14.04
N THR A 111 -12.30 -10.73 15.03
CA THR A 111 -12.78 -9.82 16.08
C THR A 111 -13.16 -8.46 15.50
N ASP A 112 -12.28 -7.89 14.66
CA ASP A 112 -12.51 -6.58 14.05
C ASP A 112 -13.72 -6.61 13.09
N ALA A 113 -13.87 -7.66 12.29
CA ALA A 113 -15.06 -7.89 11.46
C ALA A 113 -16.32 -8.09 12.32
N GLY A 114 -16.19 -8.78 13.45
CA GLY A 114 -17.28 -9.02 14.40
C GLY A 114 -17.78 -7.75 15.08
N ARG A 115 -16.94 -6.74 15.27
CA ARG A 115 -17.31 -5.45 15.90
C ARG A 115 -17.71 -4.37 14.89
N THR A 116 -17.27 -4.51 13.64
CA THR A 116 -17.53 -3.51 12.60
C THR A 116 -18.87 -3.79 11.92
N LYS A 117 -19.70 -2.77 11.80
CA LYS A 117 -20.97 -2.82 11.05
C LYS A 117 -20.73 -2.45 9.60
N TYR A 118 -20.25 -1.22 9.38
CA TYR A 118 -19.96 -0.71 8.05
C TYR A 118 -18.66 0.10 8.03
N LEU A 119 -18.07 0.20 6.85
CA LEU A 119 -16.91 0.99 6.52
C LEU A 119 -17.21 1.87 5.30
N GLY A 120 -16.56 3.03 5.22
CA GLY A 120 -16.66 3.93 4.07
C GLY A 120 -15.38 4.70 3.84
N ILE A 121 -15.13 5.06 2.58
CA ILE A 121 -14.01 5.87 2.13
C ILE A 121 -14.51 6.92 1.14
N ASP A 122 -14.09 8.16 1.35
CA ASP A 122 -14.03 9.18 0.31
C ASP A 122 -12.62 9.77 0.32
N GLY A 123 -11.96 9.83 -0.82
CA GLY A 123 -10.65 10.45 -0.86
C GLY A 123 -9.98 10.48 -2.21
N TYR A 124 -8.95 11.31 -2.30
CA TYR A 124 -8.08 11.38 -3.46
C TYR A 124 -6.90 10.44 -3.28
N MET A 125 -6.66 9.60 -4.30
CA MET A 125 -5.37 8.96 -4.49
C MET A 125 -4.66 9.70 -5.62
N ILE A 126 -3.49 10.26 -5.30
CA ILE A 126 -2.66 11.01 -6.22
C ILE A 126 -1.40 10.19 -6.45
N VAL A 127 -1.40 9.41 -7.51
CA VAL A 127 -0.21 8.74 -8.02
C VAL A 127 0.42 9.68 -9.03
N LEU A 128 1.67 10.04 -8.82
CA LEU A 128 2.41 10.95 -9.70
C LEU A 128 3.15 10.16 -10.78
N ALA A 129 3.67 9.00 -10.36
CA ALA A 129 4.27 8.00 -11.23
C ALA A 129 4.16 6.62 -10.61
N SER A 130 4.09 5.60 -11.45
CA SER A 130 4.09 4.20 -11.04
C SER A 130 5.38 3.55 -11.50
N LEU A 131 6.18 3.03 -10.56
CA LEU A 131 7.37 2.26 -10.87
C LEU A 131 7.05 0.78 -10.76
N HIS A 132 7.48 -0.02 -11.74
CA HIS A 132 7.27 -1.46 -11.70
C HIS A 132 8.40 -2.22 -12.39
N ILE A 133 8.55 -3.49 -12.03
CA ILE A 133 9.45 -4.43 -12.69
C ILE A 133 8.75 -4.96 -13.94
N ASP A 134 9.30 -4.63 -15.10
CA ASP A 134 8.90 -5.11 -16.42
C ASP A 134 9.85 -6.22 -16.87
N ARG A 135 9.78 -7.34 -16.15
CA ARG A 135 10.58 -8.54 -16.44
C ARG A 135 9.74 -9.77 -16.25
N TYR A 136 9.68 -10.60 -17.29
CA TYR A 136 9.04 -11.90 -17.22
C TYR A 136 9.90 -12.97 -17.93
N PRO A 137 10.18 -14.12 -17.28
CA PRO A 137 9.83 -14.46 -15.89
C PRO A 137 10.71 -13.72 -14.86
N LEU A 138 10.21 -13.60 -13.63
CA LEU A 138 11.01 -13.15 -12.49
C LEU A 138 11.92 -14.29 -12.00
N PHE A 139 13.19 -13.99 -11.76
CA PHE A 139 14.16 -14.94 -11.23
C PHE A 139 14.49 -14.58 -9.78
N LEU A 140 14.39 -15.54 -8.87
CA LEU A 140 14.82 -15.37 -7.48
C LEU A 140 16.35 -15.49 -7.39
N SER A 141 16.94 -14.78 -6.44
CA SER A 141 18.35 -14.99 -6.09
C SER A 141 18.57 -16.40 -5.54
N ASP A 142 19.77 -16.95 -5.73
CA ASP A 142 20.10 -18.28 -5.23
C ASP A 142 20.00 -18.36 -3.71
N ASP A 143 20.30 -17.27 -3.00
CA ASP A 143 20.12 -17.18 -1.55
C ASP A 143 18.67 -17.43 -1.13
N VAL A 144 17.70 -16.85 -1.83
CA VAL A 144 16.27 -17.07 -1.55
C VAL A 144 15.90 -18.51 -1.87
N ARG A 145 16.29 -19.01 -3.06
CA ARG A 145 16.00 -20.38 -3.52
C ARG A 145 16.53 -21.44 -2.57
N ASN A 146 17.77 -21.27 -2.12
CA ASN A 146 18.45 -22.19 -1.19
C ASN A 146 17.89 -22.11 0.24
N SER A 147 17.22 -21.01 0.59
CA SER A 147 16.61 -20.84 1.90
C SER A 147 15.20 -21.43 2.01
N VAL A 148 14.59 -21.84 0.90
CA VAL A 148 13.25 -22.46 0.91
C VAL A 148 13.33 -23.82 1.63
N PRO A 149 12.53 -24.05 2.68
CA PRO A 149 12.48 -25.34 3.35
C PRO A 149 12.06 -26.46 2.40
N SER A 150 12.77 -27.60 2.42
CA SER A 150 12.48 -28.76 1.56
C SER A 150 11.27 -29.58 2.00
N SER A 151 10.72 -29.30 3.18
CA SER A 151 9.56 -29.97 3.76
C SER A 151 8.71 -29.01 4.57
N TRP A 152 7.50 -29.42 4.92
CA TRP A 152 6.61 -28.66 5.80
C TRP A 152 7.13 -28.68 7.25
N ASP A 153 8.03 -27.76 7.58
CA ASP A 153 8.46 -27.44 8.95
C ASP A 153 7.95 -26.04 9.33
N PRO A 154 6.97 -25.93 10.26
CA PRO A 154 6.42 -24.65 10.69
C PRO A 154 7.49 -23.67 11.18
N SER A 155 8.53 -24.15 11.88
CA SER A 155 9.55 -23.27 12.44
C SER A 155 10.47 -22.72 11.34
N ALA A 156 10.87 -23.55 10.37
CA ALA A 156 11.64 -23.09 9.21
C ALA A 156 10.84 -22.13 8.33
N LEU A 157 9.54 -22.40 8.11
CA LEU A 157 8.66 -21.52 7.35
C LEU A 157 8.50 -20.16 8.04
N ALA A 158 8.32 -20.15 9.36
CA ALA A 158 8.25 -18.90 10.13
C ALA A 158 9.52 -18.06 9.98
N ARG A 159 10.71 -18.68 10.10
CA ARG A 159 12.00 -17.99 9.89
C ARG A 159 12.17 -17.49 8.46
N PHE A 160 11.71 -18.26 7.47
CA PHE A 160 11.75 -17.84 6.07
C PHE A 160 10.89 -16.59 5.85
N ILE A 161 9.65 -16.59 6.34
CA ILE A 161 8.73 -15.45 6.25
C ILE A 161 9.29 -14.26 7.04
N GLU A 162 9.86 -14.48 8.22
CA GLU A 162 10.48 -13.41 9.00
C GLU A 162 11.60 -12.70 8.21
N LYS A 163 12.43 -13.47 7.50
CA LYS A 163 13.56 -12.95 6.70
C LYS A 163 13.14 -12.34 5.36
N TYR A 164 12.31 -13.04 4.59
CA TYR A 164 12.02 -12.72 3.19
C TYR A 164 10.63 -12.15 2.96
N GLY A 165 9.75 -12.27 3.94
CA GLY A 165 8.37 -11.83 3.83
C GLY A 165 7.48 -12.86 3.17
N THR A 166 6.20 -12.50 3.08
CA THR A 166 5.18 -13.31 2.41
C THR A 166 5.06 -12.99 0.91
N HIS A 167 5.42 -11.78 0.50
CA HIS A 167 5.22 -11.24 -0.85
C HIS A 167 6.43 -10.43 -1.29
N ILE A 168 6.53 -10.13 -2.59
CA ILE A 168 7.58 -9.31 -3.19
C ILE A 168 6.96 -8.06 -3.79
N VAL A 169 7.58 -6.90 -3.57
CA VAL A 169 7.16 -5.62 -4.17
C VAL A 169 7.57 -5.62 -5.65
N VAL A 170 6.63 -5.86 -6.56
CA VAL A 170 6.88 -5.84 -8.02
C VAL A 170 6.49 -4.51 -8.68
N GLY A 171 5.71 -3.69 -7.99
CA GLY A 171 5.33 -2.36 -8.44
C GLY A 171 4.81 -1.51 -7.28
N LEU A 172 4.91 -0.19 -7.44
CA LEU A 172 4.43 0.78 -6.46
C LEU A 172 4.12 2.12 -7.13
N GLY A 173 3.16 2.85 -6.55
CA GLY A 173 2.88 4.24 -6.89
C GLY A 173 3.64 5.21 -5.98
N ILE A 174 4.19 6.28 -6.56
CA ILE A 174 4.79 7.39 -5.84
C ILE A 174 3.80 8.54 -5.80
N GLY A 175 3.46 9.01 -4.61
CA GLY A 175 2.64 10.19 -4.40
C GLY A 175 2.01 10.24 -3.03
N GLY A 176 0.72 10.50 -2.96
CA GLY A 176 0.02 10.70 -1.71
C GLY A 176 -1.45 10.33 -1.80
N SER A 177 -2.08 10.23 -0.64
CA SER A 177 -3.52 10.07 -0.53
C SER A 177 -4.06 10.91 0.61
N ASP A 178 -5.22 11.52 0.36
CA ASP A 178 -6.02 12.19 1.38
C ASP A 178 -7.33 11.43 1.48
N LEU A 179 -7.59 10.83 2.65
CA LEU A 179 -8.70 9.91 2.86
C LEU A 179 -9.55 10.34 4.06
N VAL A 180 -10.86 10.43 3.83
CA VAL A 180 -11.89 10.47 4.87
C VAL A 180 -12.42 9.05 5.03
N LEU A 181 -12.35 8.54 6.26
CA LEU A 181 -12.71 7.16 6.57
C LEU A 181 -13.85 7.13 7.57
N VAL A 182 -14.84 6.30 7.29
CA VAL A 182 -15.90 5.95 8.23
C VAL A 182 -15.66 4.53 8.72
N ARG A 183 -15.70 4.36 10.04
CA ARG A 183 -15.73 3.07 10.72
C ARG A 183 -16.86 3.07 11.72
N GLN A 184 -17.91 2.29 11.43
CA GLN A 184 -19.08 2.18 12.28
C GLN A 184 -19.01 0.91 13.13
N ASP A 185 -19.16 1.06 14.45
CA ASP A 185 -19.35 -0.07 15.37
C ASP A 185 -20.75 -0.68 15.24
N ARG A 186 -20.88 -1.99 15.48
CA ARG A 186 -22.16 -2.73 15.48
C ARG A 186 -23.19 -2.18 16.45
N SER A 187 -22.79 -1.54 17.54
CA SER A 187 -23.71 -0.92 18.48
C SER A 187 -24.37 0.36 17.95
N SER A 188 -23.88 0.93 16.84
CA SER A 188 -24.43 2.16 16.27
C SER A 188 -25.73 1.90 15.49
N ASN A 189 -26.73 2.74 15.75
CA ASN A 189 -28.04 2.68 15.11
C ASN A 189 -28.15 3.50 13.82
N MET A 190 -27.09 4.23 13.43
CA MET A 190 -27.08 5.05 12.23
C MET A 190 -27.24 4.17 10.97
N GLY A 191 -28.10 4.62 10.05
CA GLY A 191 -28.36 3.93 8.79
C GLY A 191 -27.23 4.11 7.78
N PRO A 192 -27.07 3.19 6.81
CA PRO A 192 -26.03 3.32 5.78
C PRO A 192 -26.23 4.54 4.87
N SER A 193 -27.47 4.96 4.61
CA SER A 193 -27.74 6.18 3.82
C SER A 193 -27.28 7.45 4.52
N GLU A 194 -27.58 7.59 5.82
CA GLU A 194 -27.16 8.72 6.66
C GLU A 194 -25.63 8.77 6.80
N LEU A 195 -24.98 7.61 6.99
CA LEU A 195 -23.52 7.53 6.99
C LEU A 195 -22.91 7.95 5.65
N LYS A 196 -23.54 7.56 4.54
CA LYS A 196 -23.06 7.92 3.21
C LYS A 196 -23.16 9.43 2.99
N GLU A 197 -24.29 10.04 3.33
CA GLU A 197 -24.52 11.48 3.23
C GLU A 197 -23.46 12.24 4.02
N HIS A 198 -23.22 11.87 5.29
CA HIS A 198 -22.18 12.51 6.09
C HIS A 198 -20.76 12.32 5.54
N LEU A 199 -20.44 11.15 5.00
CA LEU A 199 -19.14 10.89 4.38
C LEU A 199 -18.94 11.74 3.13
N ASP A 200 -19.93 11.78 2.24
CA ASP A 200 -19.89 12.55 1.00
C ASP A 200 -19.80 14.05 1.31
N ASP A 201 -20.63 14.56 2.23
CA ASP A 201 -20.62 15.97 2.64
C ASP A 201 -19.27 16.38 3.21
N LEU A 202 -18.70 15.56 4.10
CA LEU A 202 -17.38 15.83 4.68
C LEU A 202 -16.28 15.76 3.61
N GLY A 203 -16.35 14.77 2.72
CA GLY A 203 -15.45 14.64 1.58
C GLY A 203 -15.52 15.86 0.67
N ASP A 204 -16.72 16.32 0.31
CA ASP A 204 -16.92 17.51 -0.51
C ASP A 204 -16.37 18.76 0.16
N GLN A 205 -16.66 18.95 1.45
CA GLN A 205 -16.11 20.08 2.19
C GLN A 205 -14.58 20.07 2.15
N ILE A 206 -13.94 18.94 2.45
CA ILE A 206 -12.48 18.84 2.51
C ILE A 206 -11.85 18.98 1.11
N PHE A 207 -12.39 18.31 0.10
CA PHE A 207 -11.70 18.18 -1.18
C PHE A 207 -12.12 19.18 -2.26
N THR A 208 -13.29 19.81 -2.15
CA THR A 208 -13.74 20.84 -3.10
C THR A 208 -13.51 22.26 -2.59
N GLY A 209 -13.02 22.41 -1.35
CA GLY A 209 -12.73 23.71 -0.74
C GLY A 209 -13.96 24.42 -0.14
N ALA A 210 -15.05 23.69 0.10
CA ALA A 210 -16.21 24.20 0.84
C ALA A 210 -16.05 24.10 2.37
N CYS A 211 -14.95 23.52 2.87
CA CYS A 211 -14.62 23.45 4.30
C CYS A 211 -14.30 24.84 4.86
N ASN A 212 -15.13 25.32 5.79
CA ASN A 212 -14.82 26.47 6.65
C ASN A 212 -13.92 26.11 7.85
N PHE A 213 -13.54 24.84 8.00
CA PHE A 213 -12.69 24.39 9.09
C PHE A 213 -11.20 24.61 8.75
N PRO A 214 -10.38 25.12 9.68
CA PRO A 214 -8.95 25.22 9.46
C PRO A 214 -8.36 23.84 9.24
N PRO A 215 -7.35 23.69 8.34
CA PRO A 215 -6.74 22.40 8.07
C PRO A 215 -6.25 21.76 9.38
N PRO A 216 -6.50 20.45 9.60
CA PRO A 216 -6.00 19.77 10.79
C PRO A 216 -4.48 19.90 10.84
N LYS A 217 -3.94 20.22 12.02
CA LYS A 217 -2.49 20.31 12.21
C LYS A 217 -1.86 18.99 11.77
N PRO A 218 -0.77 19.01 10.99
CA PRO A 218 -0.06 17.79 10.65
C PRO A 218 0.24 17.02 11.94
N ARG A 219 -0.16 15.76 12.01
CA ARG A 219 0.29 14.88 13.10
C ARG A 219 1.80 14.85 13.02
N ASP A 220 2.48 15.13 14.12
CA ASP A 220 3.94 15.00 14.23
C ASP A 220 4.33 13.56 13.86
N CYS A 221 4.65 13.35 12.58
CA CYS A 221 5.50 12.24 12.17
C CYS A 221 6.85 12.54 12.80
N LYS A 222 7.09 12.00 13.99
CA LYS A 222 8.44 11.87 14.52
C LYS A 222 9.25 11.14 13.46
N VAL A 223 10.01 11.90 12.69
CA VAL A 223 11.15 11.39 11.95
C VAL A 223 12.05 10.81 13.03
N LEU A 224 12.09 9.49 13.10
CA LEU A 224 13.16 8.83 13.84
C LEU A 224 14.40 9.04 12.98
N ASP A 225 15.34 9.80 13.51
CA ASP A 225 16.69 9.99 12.97
C ASP A 225 17.41 8.65 12.72
#